data_AF-H0QPN2-F1
#
_entry.id   AF-H0QPN2-F1
#
_cell.length_a   1.000
_cell.length_b   1.000
_cell.length_c   1.000
_cell.angle_alpha   90.00
_cell.angle_beta   90.00
_cell.angle_gamma   90.00
#
_symmetry.space_group_name_H-M   'P 1'
#
loop_
_entity.id
_entity.type
_entity.pdbx_description
1 polymer ?
#
loop_
_entity_poly.entity_id
_entity_poly.type
_entity_poly.pdbx_seq_one_letter_code
_entity_poly.pdbx_strand_id
1 'polypeptide(L)'
;MTGFVEVPLLPDSDASDGGRFDYAVAGAVRSAFESAASRLEEHAGSRVSFVSAAKEDFRGHFSELFAANAATAKTDADALVAALRTVAGYVGKMIEAGHEEDVRRQRNNEWVREHNDRNWFEQAGDWLFGEEERPNAQ
;
A
#
# COMPACT_ATOMS: atom_id res chain seq x y z
N MET A 1 -36.55 16.82 6.82
CA MET A 1 -36.09 15.47 6.45
C MET A 1 -34.60 15.53 6.19
N THR A 2 -33.81 14.76 6.93
CA THR A 2 -32.38 14.60 6.65
C THR A 2 -32.23 13.46 5.65
N GLY A 3 -31.99 13.79 4.38
CA GLY A 3 -31.62 12.80 3.37
C GLY A 3 -30.28 12.14 3.72
N PHE A 4 -29.99 11.00 3.11
CA PHE A 4 -28.69 10.36 3.30
C PHE A 4 -27.59 11.23 2.70
N VAL A 5 -26.41 11.26 3.32
CA VAL A 5 -25.27 12.09 2.88
C VAL A 5 -24.26 11.20 2.14
N GLU A 6 -23.74 11.69 1.02
CA GLU A 6 -22.65 11.04 0.29
C GLU A 6 -21.36 11.03 1.12
N VAL A 7 -20.59 9.95 1.01
CA VAL A 7 -19.28 9.81 1.66
C VAL A 7 -18.19 10.23 0.67
N PRO A 8 -17.33 11.22 0.97
CA PRO A 8 -16.24 11.61 0.08
C PRO A 8 -15.33 10.44 -0.29
N LEU A 9 -14.90 10.32 -1.54
CA LEU A 9 -13.94 9.29 -1.96
C LEU A 9 -12.54 9.59 -1.39
N LEU A 10 -11.66 8.59 -1.28
CA LEU A 10 -10.23 8.86 -1.22
C LEU A 10 -9.81 9.30 -2.64
N PRO A 11 -9.07 10.38 -2.88
CA PRO A 11 -8.32 11.30 -2.00
C PRO A 11 -9.07 12.59 -1.59
N ASP A 12 -10.37 12.67 -1.83
CA ASP A 12 -11.19 13.86 -1.58
C ASP A 12 -11.56 14.03 -0.09
N SER A 13 -11.45 12.97 0.72
CA SER A 13 -11.63 13.04 2.18
C SER A 13 -10.51 13.83 2.85
N ASP A 14 -10.88 14.87 3.59
CA ASP A 14 -9.93 15.68 4.36
C ASP A 14 -9.69 15.09 5.77
N ALA A 15 -8.95 15.82 6.61
CA ALA A 15 -8.65 15.37 7.97
C ALA A 15 -9.90 15.21 8.86
N SER A 16 -11.01 15.88 8.55
CA SER A 16 -12.29 15.73 9.26
C SER A 16 -12.98 14.41 8.91
N ASP A 17 -12.77 13.89 7.70
CA ASP A 17 -13.47 12.73 7.13
C ASP A 17 -12.59 11.46 7.03
N GLY A 18 -11.54 11.37 7.86
CA GLY A 18 -10.66 10.19 7.93
C GLY A 18 -9.28 10.34 7.27
N GLY A 19 -8.95 11.54 6.78
CA GLY A 19 -7.64 11.88 6.23
C GLY A 19 -7.54 11.64 4.72
N ARG A 20 -6.54 12.29 4.10
CA ARG A 20 -6.27 12.18 2.66
C ARG A 20 -5.26 11.07 2.40
N PHE A 21 -5.72 9.94 1.86
CA PHE A 21 -4.82 8.94 1.28
C PHE A 21 -4.43 9.37 -0.13
N ASP A 22 -3.13 9.57 -0.39
CA ASP A 22 -2.62 9.98 -1.69
C ASP A 22 -1.96 8.81 -2.42
N TYR A 23 -2.63 8.31 -3.46
CA TYR A 23 -2.17 7.18 -4.27
C TYR A 23 -0.84 7.44 -4.98
N ALA A 24 -0.59 8.68 -5.41
CA ALA A 24 0.66 9.02 -6.09
C ALA A 24 1.82 9.00 -5.10
N VAL A 25 1.63 9.56 -3.89
CA VAL A 25 2.62 9.50 -2.81
C VAL A 25 2.85 8.05 -2.37
N ALA A 26 1.80 7.27 -2.14
CA ALA A 26 1.93 5.87 -1.77
C ALA A 26 2.68 5.06 -2.86
N GLY A 27 2.35 5.27 -4.13
CA GLY A 27 3.05 4.67 -5.26
C GLY A 27 4.53 5.04 -5.31
N ALA A 28 4.85 6.32 -5.08
CA ALA A 28 6.24 6.80 -5.03
C ALA A 28 7.01 6.17 -3.86
N VAL A 29 6.40 6.06 -2.68
CA VAL A 29 7.01 5.39 -1.52
C VAL A 29 7.31 3.93 -1.82
N ARG A 30 6.32 3.19 -2.35
CA ARG A 30 6.52 1.79 -2.76
C ARG A 30 7.66 1.65 -3.76
N SER A 31 7.67 2.48 -4.80
CA SER A 31 8.71 2.47 -5.84
C SER A 31 10.10 2.79 -5.27
N ALA A 32 10.20 3.71 -4.32
CA ALA A 32 11.47 4.05 -3.68
C ALA A 32 12.04 2.86 -2.88
N PHE A 33 11.20 2.15 -2.13
CA PHE A 33 11.61 0.95 -1.39
C PHE A 33 12.06 -0.19 -2.32
N GLU A 34 11.32 -0.46 -3.39
CA GLU A 34 11.72 -1.46 -4.39
C GLU A 34 13.04 -1.09 -5.07
N SER A 35 13.20 0.19 -5.45
CA SER A 35 14.42 0.68 -6.09
C SER A 35 15.63 0.59 -5.15
N ALA A 36 15.45 0.89 -3.86
CA ALA A 36 16.50 0.73 -2.85
C ALA A 36 16.89 -0.74 -2.68
N ALA A 37 15.93 -1.65 -2.67
CA ALA A 37 16.17 -3.09 -2.59
C ALA A 37 16.99 -3.59 -3.81
N SER A 38 16.57 -3.24 -5.03
CA SER A 38 17.30 -3.62 -6.25
C SER A 38 18.74 -3.10 -6.27
N ARG A 39 18.96 -1.84 -5.87
CA ARG A 39 20.32 -1.27 -5.79
C ARG A 39 21.20 -2.02 -4.79
N LEU A 40 20.64 -2.49 -3.68
CA LEU A 40 21.37 -3.25 -2.69
C LEU A 40 21.73 -4.65 -3.21
N GLU A 41 20.83 -5.33 -3.93
CA GLU A 41 21.11 -6.61 -4.59
C GLU A 41 22.22 -6.49 -5.64
N GLU A 42 22.19 -5.45 -6.47
CA GLU A 42 23.24 -5.17 -7.46
C GLU A 42 24.61 -4.95 -6.78
N HIS A 43 24.64 -4.15 -5.72
CA HIS A 43 25.86 -3.92 -4.95
C HIS A 43 26.36 -5.18 -4.26
N ALA A 44 25.47 -5.98 -3.66
CA ALA A 44 25.83 -7.26 -3.04
C ALA A 44 26.43 -8.24 -4.07
N GLY A 45 25.83 -8.32 -5.27
CA GLY A 45 26.35 -9.13 -6.38
C GLY A 45 27.77 -8.74 -6.79
N SER A 46 28.02 -7.44 -6.98
CA SER A 46 29.37 -6.94 -7.33
C SER A 46 30.42 -7.21 -6.23
N ARG A 47 30.01 -7.19 -4.95
CA ARG A 47 30.91 -7.50 -3.84
C ARG A 47 31.31 -8.97 -3.79
N VAL A 48 30.46 -9.89 -4.22
CA VAL A 48 30.78 -11.32 -4.24
C VAL A 48 32.02 -11.60 -5.10
N SER A 49 32.15 -10.97 -6.28
CA SER A 49 33.34 -11.16 -7.12
C SER A 49 34.60 -10.60 -6.49
N PHE A 50 34.52 -9.44 -5.82
CA PHE A 50 35.68 -8.86 -5.12
C PHE A 50 36.11 -9.70 -3.92
N VAL A 51 35.15 -10.26 -3.18
CA VAL A 51 35.42 -11.16 -2.05
C VAL A 51 36.10 -12.45 -2.54
N SER A 52 35.63 -13.03 -3.65
CA SER A 52 36.28 -14.22 -4.23
C SER A 52 37.73 -13.94 -4.62
N ALA A 53 38.00 -12.83 -5.32
CA ALA A 53 39.36 -12.45 -5.69
C ALA A 53 40.27 -12.22 -4.47
N ALA A 54 39.79 -11.44 -3.48
CA ALA A 54 40.58 -11.15 -2.28
C ALA A 54 40.90 -12.39 -1.43
N LYS A 55 40.06 -13.42 -1.45
CA LYS A 55 40.32 -14.70 -0.78
C LYS A 55 41.49 -15.49 -1.37
N GLU A 56 41.84 -15.26 -2.64
CA GLU A 56 43.00 -15.90 -3.28
C GLU A 56 44.32 -15.30 -2.79
N ASP A 57 44.32 -13.99 -2.49
CA ASP A 57 45.51 -13.24 -2.07
C ASP A 57 45.75 -13.30 -0.54
N PHE A 58 44.68 -13.32 0.26
CA PHE A 58 44.79 -13.33 1.72
C PHE A 58 45.12 -14.72 2.27
N ARG A 59 46.06 -14.77 3.22
CA ARG A 59 46.50 -16.01 3.88
C ARG A 59 46.45 -15.92 5.39
N GLY A 60 46.31 -17.09 6.03
CA GLY A 60 46.27 -17.21 7.49
C GLY A 60 45.07 -16.52 8.12
N HIS A 61 45.20 -16.08 9.37
CA HIS A 61 44.10 -15.55 10.18
C HIS A 61 43.32 -14.39 9.53
N PHE A 62 43.98 -13.52 8.75
CA PHE A 62 43.31 -12.44 8.03
C PHE A 62 42.35 -12.95 6.94
N SER A 63 42.66 -14.09 6.31
CA SER A 63 41.77 -14.72 5.31
C SER A 63 40.49 -15.23 5.95
N GLU A 64 40.59 -15.86 7.12
CA GLU A 64 39.45 -16.34 7.90
C GLU A 64 38.55 -15.18 8.37
N LEU A 65 39.16 -14.14 8.95
CA LEU A 65 38.43 -12.95 9.40
C LEU A 65 37.75 -12.23 8.23
N PHE A 66 38.43 -12.09 7.10
CA PHE A 66 37.86 -11.50 5.89
C PHE A 66 36.66 -12.32 5.38
N ALA A 67 36.80 -13.65 5.33
CA ALA A 67 35.73 -14.54 4.90
C ALA A 67 34.51 -14.46 5.82
N ALA A 68 34.72 -14.43 7.13
CA ALA A 68 33.64 -14.29 8.12
C ALA A 68 32.92 -12.95 7.96
N ASN A 69 33.66 -11.84 7.91
CA ASN A 69 33.09 -10.49 7.74
C ASN A 69 32.32 -10.36 6.42
N ALA A 70 32.84 -10.93 5.33
CA ALA A 70 32.17 -10.95 4.05
C ALA A 70 30.86 -11.74 4.07
N ALA A 71 30.82 -12.86 4.79
CA ALA A 71 29.61 -13.65 4.98
C ALA A 71 28.56 -12.89 5.81
N THR A 72 28.96 -12.25 6.91
CA THR A 72 28.08 -11.39 7.71
C THR A 72 27.51 -10.25 6.88
N ALA A 73 28.36 -9.52 6.15
CA ALA A 73 27.91 -8.41 5.31
C ALA A 73 26.91 -8.85 4.22
N LYS A 74 27.07 -10.06 3.67
CA LYS A 74 26.10 -10.63 2.74
C LYS A 74 24.76 -10.91 3.41
N THR A 75 24.77 -11.60 4.55
CA THR A 75 23.55 -11.91 5.31
C THR A 75 22.80 -10.64 5.70
N ASP A 76 23.51 -9.61 6.15
CA ASP A 76 22.91 -8.33 6.53
C ASP A 76 22.30 -7.60 5.32
N ALA A 77 22.97 -7.65 4.16
CA ALA A 77 22.44 -7.09 2.93
C ALA A 77 21.15 -7.81 2.50
N ASP A 78 21.14 -9.15 2.52
CA ASP A 78 19.96 -9.96 2.18
C ASP A 78 18.79 -9.66 3.13
N ALA A 79 19.06 -9.51 4.43
CA ALA A 79 18.06 -9.14 5.43
C ALA A 79 17.49 -7.74 5.19
N LEU A 80 18.34 -6.77 4.85
CA LEU A 80 17.89 -5.41 4.54
C LEU A 80 17.08 -5.36 3.23
N VAL A 81 17.48 -6.09 2.19
CA VAL A 81 16.68 -6.25 0.95
C VAL A 81 15.28 -6.79 1.29
N ALA A 82 15.21 -7.85 2.10
CA ALA A 82 13.94 -8.44 2.49
C ALA A 82 13.05 -7.42 3.24
N ALA A 83 13.61 -6.68 4.19
CA ALA A 83 12.88 -5.66 4.94
C ALA A 83 12.33 -4.55 4.04
N LEU A 84 13.14 -4.04 3.09
CA LEU A 84 12.71 -3.02 2.13
C LEU A 84 11.53 -3.50 1.29
N ARG A 85 11.59 -4.74 0.79
CA ARG A 85 10.50 -5.37 0.04
C ARG A 85 9.26 -5.62 0.89
N THR A 86 9.42 -5.98 2.17
CA THR A 86 8.28 -6.10 3.10
C THR A 86 7.53 -4.77 3.22
N VAL A 87 8.26 -3.66 3.40
CA VAL A 87 7.63 -2.33 3.48
C VAL A 87 6.93 -1.98 2.16
N ALA A 88 7.58 -2.18 1.01
CA ALA A 88 6.96 -1.98 -0.30
C ALA A 88 5.66 -2.81 -0.47
N GLY A 89 5.66 -4.06 0.01
CA GLY A 89 4.49 -4.92 0.02
C GLY A 89 3.36 -4.39 0.89
N TYR A 90 3.63 -3.89 2.09
CA TYR A 90 2.61 -3.25 2.93
C TYR A 90 2.02 -1.99 2.29
N VAL A 91 2.85 -1.17 1.65
CA VAL A 91 2.35 0.00 0.90
C VAL A 91 1.47 -0.43 -0.27
N GLY A 92 1.84 -1.50 -0.97
CA GLY A 92 1.00 -2.11 -2.01
C GLY A 92 -0.39 -2.51 -1.49
N LYS A 93 -0.45 -3.17 -0.32
CA LYS A 93 -1.73 -3.54 0.32
C LYS A 93 -2.57 -2.33 0.72
N MET A 94 -1.93 -1.26 1.19
CA MET A 94 -2.64 -0.02 1.53
C MET A 94 -3.26 0.63 0.29
N ILE A 95 -2.56 0.62 -0.85
CA ILE A 95 -3.09 1.11 -2.13
C ILE A 95 -4.30 0.29 -2.58
N GLU A 96 -4.20 -1.04 -2.52
CA GLU A 96 -5.30 -1.95 -2.88
C GLU A 96 -6.54 -1.71 -2.01
N ALA A 97 -6.36 -1.70 -0.68
CA ALA A 97 -7.45 -1.42 0.26
C ALA A 97 -8.07 -0.03 0.06
N GLY A 98 -7.26 0.98 -0.29
CA GLY A 98 -7.76 2.30 -0.65
C GLY A 98 -8.70 2.24 -1.86
N HIS A 99 -8.30 1.57 -2.94
CA HIS A 99 -9.14 1.44 -4.13
C HIS A 99 -10.42 0.64 -3.86
N GLU A 100 -10.35 -0.41 -3.04
CA GLU A 100 -11.54 -1.16 -2.62
C GLU A 100 -12.53 -0.27 -1.84
N GLU A 101 -12.01 0.58 -0.96
CA GLU A 101 -12.80 1.55 -0.21
C GLU A 101 -13.44 2.59 -1.14
N ASP A 102 -12.73 3.09 -2.15
CA ASP A 102 -13.29 4.00 -3.15
C ASP A 102 -14.45 3.37 -3.91
N VAL A 103 -14.31 2.11 -4.34
CA VAL A 103 -15.39 1.36 -5.01
C VAL A 103 -16.59 1.21 -4.07
N ARG A 104 -16.36 0.93 -2.79
CA ARG A 104 -17.42 0.82 -1.78
C ARG A 104 -18.15 2.15 -1.60
N ARG A 105 -17.41 3.26 -1.49
CA ARG A 105 -17.97 4.61 -1.35
C ARG A 105 -18.70 5.07 -2.60
N GLN A 106 -18.19 4.77 -3.80
CA GLN A 106 -18.87 5.04 -5.06
C GLN A 106 -20.24 4.37 -5.11
N ARG A 107 -20.29 3.05 -4.86
CA ARG A 107 -21.56 2.30 -4.83
C ARG A 107 -22.53 2.84 -3.78
N ASN A 108 -22.01 3.18 -2.60
CA ASN A 108 -22.81 3.80 -1.55
C ASN A 108 -23.40 5.14 -2.00
N ASN A 109 -22.60 5.99 -2.64
CA ASN A 109 -23.05 7.32 -3.06
C ASN A 109 -24.00 7.26 -4.25
N GLU A 110 -23.81 6.31 -5.17
CA GLU A 110 -24.78 6.00 -6.22
C GLU A 110 -26.14 5.64 -5.61
N TRP A 111 -26.15 4.72 -4.63
CA TRP A 111 -27.37 4.39 -3.90
C TRP A 111 -27.95 5.61 -3.16
N VAL A 112 -27.13 6.44 -2.51
CA VAL A 112 -27.61 7.67 -1.82
C VAL A 112 -28.25 8.65 -2.79
N ARG A 113 -27.66 8.84 -3.98
CA ARG A 113 -28.24 9.69 -5.03
C ARG A 113 -29.56 9.12 -5.52
N GLU A 114 -29.59 7.83 -5.87
CA GLU A 114 -30.81 7.16 -6.31
C GLU A 114 -31.89 7.20 -5.23
N HIS A 115 -31.55 6.97 -3.96
CA HIS A 115 -32.50 6.98 -2.85
C HIS A 115 -32.96 8.38 -2.51
N ASN A 116 -32.12 9.41 -2.53
CA ASN A 116 -32.56 10.79 -2.29
C ASN A 116 -33.37 11.34 -3.47
N ASP A 117 -32.99 11.02 -4.72
CA ASP A 117 -33.74 11.33 -5.93
C ASP A 117 -35.02 10.50 -6.05
N ARG A 118 -35.10 9.35 -5.38
CA ARG A 118 -36.36 8.65 -5.18
C ARG A 118 -37.14 9.24 -4.03
N ASN A 119 -36.55 9.59 -2.89
CA ASN A 119 -37.25 10.06 -1.70
C ASN A 119 -38.17 11.27 -1.97
N TRP A 120 -37.91 12.13 -2.97
CA TRP A 120 -38.88 13.15 -3.37
C TRP A 120 -40.06 12.64 -4.24
N PHE A 121 -39.84 11.64 -5.10
CA PHE A 121 -40.88 10.96 -5.90
C PHE A 121 -41.62 9.87 -5.11
N GLU A 122 -40.91 9.09 -4.32
CA GLU A 122 -41.37 8.11 -3.35
C GLU A 122 -42.01 8.78 -2.13
N GLN A 123 -41.65 9.98 -1.64
CA GLN A 123 -42.55 10.66 -0.67
C GLN A 123 -43.97 10.89 -1.22
N ALA A 124 -44.13 10.99 -2.55
CA ALA A 124 -45.45 10.99 -3.19
C ALA A 124 -46.03 9.57 -3.40
N GLY A 125 -45.21 8.51 -3.42
CA GLY A 125 -45.58 7.10 -3.67
C GLY A 125 -45.61 6.16 -2.44
N ASP A 126 -44.83 6.41 -1.39
CA ASP A 126 -44.72 5.70 -0.10
C ASP A 126 -45.80 6.10 0.90
N TRP A 127 -46.51 7.20 0.64
CA TRP A 127 -47.88 7.32 1.14
C TRP A 127 -48.76 6.12 0.71
N LEU A 128 -48.38 5.41 -0.37
CA LEU A 128 -49.13 4.31 -0.95
C LEU A 128 -48.51 2.91 -0.73
N PHE A 129 -47.18 2.65 -0.81
CA PHE A 129 -46.68 1.24 -0.86
C PHE A 129 -45.31 0.80 -0.23
N GLY A 130 -44.58 1.58 0.59
CA GLY A 130 -43.55 1.07 1.53
C GLY A 130 -42.12 0.76 0.99
N GLU A 131 -41.12 1.09 1.82
CA GLU A 131 -39.69 1.35 1.47
C GLU A 131 -38.75 0.11 1.45
N GLU A 132 -37.68 0.16 0.64
CA GLU A 132 -36.64 -0.87 0.47
C GLU A 132 -35.31 -0.51 1.18
N GLU A 133 -34.54 -1.50 1.63
CA GLU A 133 -33.43 -1.35 2.60
C GLU A 133 -32.05 -1.04 1.95
N ARG A 134 -31.21 -0.24 2.65
CA ARG A 134 -29.91 0.25 2.17
C ARG A 134 -28.81 -0.84 2.11
N PRO A 135 -28.04 -0.94 1.01
CA PRO A 135 -26.86 -1.81 0.95
C PRO A 135 -25.73 -1.34 1.89
N ASN A 136 -25.06 -2.29 2.55
CA ASN A 136 -23.87 -2.08 3.40
C ASN A 136 -24.12 -1.24 4.67
N ALA A 137 -25.23 -1.47 5.37
CA ALA A 137 -25.53 -0.85 6.66
C ALA A 137 -24.62 -1.29 7.85
N GLN A 138 -23.51 -2.00 7.58
CA GLN A 138 -22.49 -2.39 8.56
C GLN A 138 -21.13 -1.83 8.18
#